data_AF-A0A940W1H1-F1
#
_entry.id   AF-A0A940W1H1-F1
#
_cell.length_a   1.000
_cell.length_b   1.000
_cell.length_c   1.000
_cell.angle_alpha   90.00
_cell.angle_beta   90.00
_cell.angle_gamma   90.00
#
_symmetry.space_group_name_H-M   'P 1'
#
loop_
_entity.id
_entity.type
_entity.pdbx_description
1 polymer ?
#
loop_
_entity_poly.entity_id
_entity_poly.type
_entity_poly.pdbx_seq_one_letter_code
_entity_poly.pdbx_strand_id
1 'polypeptide(L)'
;MRKALNAPLPALALCFLLMSPGCSAKLSKQTHLGAAELLAIGEKKAEQKKYSDAAEAFQLLIERYPTSPLAARAQFGLAQNRMLDGSDAEAEVAFDDFLRLYPADAKVPDALFLKGELLARQVLAPERDQTKTREAVKAYSLFLEKEPSTPRAAEATRKVRDLRNRLARHEVAVVSNYMSRKLYESAAARARRALAEFPDVPSTPALMALLAEALEKEGLKDDAAEAKKVLAEKFPGYEGEKWFAGLRLSGADDPGPSYRGRKGRYEVTLQPRYGASKDIDGNGGSKLALDPAPGFGLGFGYNFTNKLALHLDGSWASSDYQATIATTDTDGKPTGSTTVGGTLDTATVALNLSYYILDGPLTPFLLGGIGWAFVDSNIPSGPPQGVCWYDPWYGYVCTSYQNTYTKSYFSYNLGLGARWDVTAGFFLRGSVGWQWVDLGQAGTTDFMGGRLDLGYMF
;
A
#
# COMPACT_ATOMS: atom_id res chain seq x y z
N MET A 1 -63.04 4.25 8.56
CA MET A 1 -62.21 3.22 7.88
C MET A 1 -60.80 3.77 7.68
N ARG A 2 -59.81 2.87 7.71
CA ARG A 2 -58.36 3.06 7.47
C ARG A 2 -57.52 3.51 8.68
N LYS A 3 -56.92 2.49 9.30
CA LYS A 3 -55.74 2.50 10.16
C LYS A 3 -54.53 3.02 9.39
N ALA A 4 -53.68 3.83 10.03
CA ALA A 4 -52.29 4.01 9.66
C ALA A 4 -51.42 3.57 10.84
N LEU A 5 -50.46 2.69 10.54
CA LEU A 5 -49.57 2.00 11.47
C LEU A 5 -48.57 2.97 12.12
N ASN A 6 -48.45 2.86 13.44
CA ASN A 6 -47.26 3.22 14.20
C ASN A 6 -46.12 2.23 13.88
N ALA A 7 -44.93 2.74 13.59
CA ALA A 7 -43.68 2.00 13.69
C ALA A 7 -42.72 2.76 14.63
N PRO A 8 -42.12 2.10 15.63
CA PRO A 8 -41.17 2.73 16.55
C PRO A 8 -39.76 2.69 15.95
N LEU A 9 -39.00 3.78 16.09
CA LEU A 9 -37.56 3.84 15.86
C LEU A 9 -36.83 3.70 17.21
N PRO A 10 -36.23 2.54 17.53
CA PRO A 10 -35.15 2.50 18.52
C PRO A 10 -33.94 1.76 17.94
N ALA A 11 -32.95 2.48 17.39
CA ALA A 11 -31.71 1.83 16.95
C ALA A 11 -30.48 2.76 16.85
N LEU A 12 -30.41 3.88 17.59
CA LEU A 12 -29.22 4.76 17.53
C LEU A 12 -28.64 5.20 18.89
N ALA A 13 -29.04 4.57 19.99
CA ALA A 13 -28.55 4.91 21.33
C ALA A 13 -27.70 3.81 21.99
N LEU A 14 -27.10 2.89 21.20
CA LEU A 14 -26.27 1.79 21.73
C LEU A 14 -24.88 1.72 21.05
N CYS A 15 -24.27 2.86 20.73
CA CYS A 15 -22.88 2.90 20.22
C CYS A 15 -21.95 3.84 20.98
N PHE A 16 -22.41 4.49 22.07
CA PHE A 16 -21.59 5.46 22.82
C PHE A 16 -21.11 4.95 24.20
N LEU A 17 -21.12 3.63 24.43
CA LEU A 17 -20.74 3.03 25.73
C LEU A 17 -19.57 2.03 25.67
N LEU A 18 -18.70 2.13 24.64
CA LEU A 18 -17.52 1.25 24.49
C LEU A 18 -16.18 1.99 24.40
N MET A 19 -16.08 3.22 24.92
CA MET A 19 -14.80 3.91 25.09
C MET A 19 -14.52 4.25 26.55
N SER A 20 -14.69 3.29 27.46
CA SER A 20 -13.93 3.38 28.71
C SER A 20 -12.46 3.12 28.37
N PRO A 21 -11.52 4.04 28.70
CA PRO A 21 -10.12 3.68 28.74
C PRO A 21 -9.99 2.57 29.78
N GLY A 22 -9.74 1.35 29.31
CA GLY A 22 -9.52 0.19 30.15
C GLY A 22 -8.38 0.51 31.12
N CYS A 23 -8.73 0.82 32.36
CA CYS A 23 -7.80 1.00 33.45
C CYS A 23 -7.31 -0.39 33.86
N SER A 24 -6.38 -0.95 33.08
CA SER A 24 -5.62 -2.13 33.46
C SER A 24 -4.34 -1.64 34.13
N ALA A 25 -4.15 -1.99 35.40
CA ALA A 25 -2.88 -1.76 36.08
C ALA A 25 -1.75 -2.37 35.25
N LYS A 26 -0.70 -1.59 34.94
CA LYS A 26 0.46 -2.05 34.16
C LYS A 26 0.94 -3.41 34.67
N LEU A 27 1.12 -4.37 33.76
CA LEU A 27 1.49 -5.74 34.09
C LEU A 27 2.81 -5.80 34.87
N SER A 28 3.78 -4.96 34.48
CA SER A 28 5.04 -4.74 35.21
C SER A 28 4.89 -4.42 36.70
N LYS A 29 3.78 -3.81 37.15
CA LYS A 29 3.54 -3.52 38.57
C LYS A 29 2.97 -4.70 39.37
N GLN A 30 2.51 -5.75 38.70
CA GLN A 30 1.94 -6.94 39.34
C GLN A 30 3.06 -7.93 39.68
N THR A 31 3.69 -7.78 40.84
CA THR A 31 4.88 -8.56 41.25
C THR A 31 4.56 -9.96 41.77
N HIS A 32 3.29 -10.27 42.07
CA HIS A 32 2.87 -11.56 42.62
C HIS A 32 2.67 -12.66 41.57
N LEU A 33 2.70 -12.31 40.27
CA LEU A 33 2.43 -13.25 39.18
C LEU A 33 3.57 -14.24 38.99
N GLY A 34 3.25 -15.53 38.98
CA GLY A 34 4.21 -16.61 38.73
C GLY A 34 4.56 -16.80 37.25
N ALA A 35 5.60 -17.59 36.96
CA ALA A 35 6.05 -17.86 35.58
C ALA A 35 4.96 -18.46 34.68
N ALA A 36 4.18 -19.43 35.20
CA ALA A 36 3.10 -20.05 34.43
C ALA A 36 1.97 -19.06 34.11
N GLU A 37 1.66 -18.15 35.04
CA GLU A 37 0.64 -17.12 34.86
C GLU A 37 1.10 -16.08 33.82
N LEU A 38 2.34 -15.61 33.90
CA LEU A 38 2.90 -14.68 32.91
C LEU A 38 2.93 -15.30 31.51
N LEU A 39 3.24 -16.60 31.39
CA LEU A 39 3.19 -17.30 30.12
C LEU A 39 1.75 -17.33 29.57
N ALA A 40 0.78 -17.74 30.40
CA ALA A 40 -0.63 -17.81 30.01
C ALA A 40 -1.19 -16.43 29.62
N ILE A 41 -0.78 -15.37 30.32
CA ILE A 41 -1.14 -13.98 29.98
C ILE A 41 -0.56 -13.63 28.61
N GLY A 42 0.73 -13.88 28.37
CA GLY A 42 1.38 -13.61 27.09
C GLY A 42 0.69 -14.32 25.93
N GLU A 43 0.40 -15.61 26.09
CA GLU A 43 -0.28 -16.42 25.07
C GLU A 43 -1.70 -15.92 24.78
N LYS A 44 -2.48 -15.66 25.83
CA LYS A 44 -3.83 -15.09 25.68
C LYS A 44 -3.82 -13.73 24.99
N LYS A 45 -2.83 -12.89 25.27
CA LYS A 45 -2.67 -11.58 24.61
C LYS A 45 -2.27 -11.73 23.14
N ALA A 46 -1.38 -12.69 22.83
CA ALA A 46 -0.99 -13.01 21.46
C ALA A 46 -2.18 -13.53 20.63
N GLU A 47 -3.02 -14.40 21.20
CA GLU A 47 -4.28 -14.86 20.58
C GLU A 47 -5.24 -13.71 20.29
N GLN A 48 -5.28 -12.71 21.16
CA GLN A 48 -6.05 -11.47 20.98
C GLN A 48 -5.39 -10.48 20.00
N LYS A 49 -4.26 -10.84 19.38
CA LYS A 49 -3.44 -9.99 18.50
C LYS A 49 -2.92 -8.71 19.18
N LYS A 50 -2.83 -8.73 20.52
CA LYS A 50 -2.24 -7.64 21.31
C LYS A 50 -0.76 -7.94 21.51
N TYR A 51 0.00 -7.83 20.43
CA TYR A 51 1.37 -8.32 20.37
C TYR A 51 2.33 -7.58 21.32
N SER A 52 2.22 -6.25 21.41
CA SER A 52 2.98 -5.46 22.40
C SER A 52 2.72 -5.90 23.86
N ASP A 53 1.46 -6.08 24.25
CA ASP A 53 1.07 -6.59 25.59
C ASP A 53 1.60 -8.02 25.83
N ALA A 54 1.53 -8.88 24.80
CA ALA A 54 2.03 -10.25 24.88
C ALA A 54 3.55 -10.27 25.08
N ALA A 55 4.27 -9.45 24.34
CA ALA A 55 5.71 -9.27 24.47
C ALA A 55 6.10 -8.77 25.87
N GLU A 56 5.35 -7.83 26.48
CA GLU A 56 5.59 -7.39 27.87
C GLU A 56 5.48 -8.58 28.85
N ALA A 57 4.46 -9.42 28.71
CA ALA A 57 4.27 -10.58 29.59
C ALA A 57 5.40 -11.61 29.46
N PHE A 58 5.83 -11.93 28.23
CA PHE A 58 6.95 -12.84 28.01
C PHE A 58 8.27 -12.27 28.52
N GLN A 59 8.52 -10.97 28.29
CA GLN A 59 9.70 -10.28 28.80
C GLN A 59 9.78 -10.36 30.33
N LEU A 60 8.67 -10.06 31.02
CA LEU A 60 8.61 -10.15 32.49
C LEU A 60 8.85 -11.57 33.00
N LEU A 61 8.40 -12.60 32.27
CA LEU A 61 8.69 -14.00 32.64
C LEU A 61 10.19 -14.27 32.60
N ILE A 62 10.87 -13.85 31.52
CA ILE A 62 12.30 -14.07 31.31
C ILE A 62 13.13 -13.31 32.36
N GLU A 63 12.74 -12.07 32.68
CA GLU A 63 13.42 -11.23 33.66
C GLU A 63 13.28 -11.75 35.09
N ARG A 64 12.07 -12.18 35.48
CA ARG A 64 11.78 -12.59 36.87
C ARG A 64 12.12 -14.05 37.13
N TYR A 65 12.01 -14.90 36.11
CA TYR A 65 12.16 -16.35 36.23
C TYR A 65 13.11 -16.90 35.15
N PRO A 66 14.37 -16.41 35.06
CA PRO A 66 15.30 -16.78 33.99
C PRO A 66 15.69 -18.26 33.97
N THR A 67 15.58 -18.97 35.11
CA THR A 67 15.86 -20.41 35.23
C THR A 67 14.61 -21.29 35.08
N SER A 68 13.44 -20.68 34.83
CA SER A 68 12.19 -21.42 34.65
C SER A 68 12.27 -22.33 33.43
N PRO A 69 11.71 -23.55 33.48
CA PRO A 69 11.56 -24.38 32.28
C PRO A 69 10.68 -23.73 31.20
N LEU A 70 9.92 -22.68 31.54
CA LEU A 70 9.09 -21.92 30.61
C LEU A 70 9.85 -20.77 29.92
N ALA A 71 11.08 -20.47 30.33
CA ALA A 71 11.84 -19.32 29.82
C ALA A 71 12.15 -19.44 28.31
N ALA A 72 12.43 -20.65 27.81
CA ALA A 72 12.62 -20.89 26.38
C ALA A 72 11.36 -20.57 25.55
N ARG A 73 10.21 -21.07 26.00
CA ARG A 73 8.90 -20.80 25.37
C ARG A 73 8.56 -19.30 25.41
N ALA A 74 8.85 -18.62 26.51
CA ALA A 74 8.67 -17.19 26.65
C ALA A 74 9.59 -16.39 25.72
N GLN A 75 10.88 -16.74 25.63
CA GLN A 75 11.84 -16.06 24.76
C GLN A 75 11.45 -16.18 23.27
N PHE A 76 11.00 -17.37 22.85
CA PHE A 76 10.47 -17.57 21.50
C PHE A 76 9.17 -16.78 21.26
N GLY A 77 8.27 -16.77 22.24
CA GLY A 77 7.03 -15.99 22.22
C GLY A 77 7.30 -14.48 22.13
N LEU A 78 8.28 -13.98 22.88
CA LEU A 78 8.74 -12.59 22.83
C LEU A 78 9.20 -12.23 21.42
N ALA A 79 10.10 -13.03 20.83
CA ALA A 79 10.63 -12.77 19.49
C ALA A 79 9.53 -12.73 18.42
N GLN A 80 8.62 -13.70 18.43
CA GLN A 80 7.46 -13.73 17.53
C GLN A 80 6.56 -12.52 17.69
N ASN A 81 6.20 -12.18 18.92
CA ASN A 81 5.26 -11.07 19.16
C ASN A 81 5.91 -9.72 18.84
N ARG A 82 7.21 -9.53 19.07
CA ARG A 82 7.93 -8.33 18.60
C ARG A 82 7.92 -8.23 17.07
N MET A 83 8.13 -9.34 16.37
CA MET A 83 8.06 -9.38 14.91
C MET A 83 6.65 -9.03 14.38
N LEU A 84 5.60 -9.54 15.05
CA LEU A 84 4.19 -9.29 14.70
C LEU A 84 3.73 -7.87 15.05
N ASP A 85 4.30 -7.26 16.10
CA ASP A 85 4.08 -5.87 16.49
C ASP A 85 4.80 -4.87 15.56
N GLY A 86 5.72 -5.35 14.73
CA GLY A 86 6.56 -4.54 13.83
C GLY A 86 7.81 -3.95 14.49
N SER A 87 8.11 -4.34 15.73
CA SER A 87 9.36 -4.01 16.45
C SER A 87 10.51 -4.90 15.95
N ASP A 88 10.95 -4.70 14.71
CA ASP A 88 11.87 -5.61 14.03
C ASP A 88 13.25 -5.73 14.67
N ALA A 89 13.80 -4.62 15.16
CA ALA A 89 15.11 -4.59 15.79
C ALA A 89 15.09 -5.41 17.09
N GLU A 90 14.06 -5.23 17.91
CA GLU A 90 13.83 -5.97 19.14
C GLU A 90 13.53 -7.45 18.87
N ALA A 91 12.78 -7.75 17.80
CA ALA A 91 12.50 -9.11 17.38
C ALA A 91 13.79 -9.85 16.98
N GLU A 92 14.67 -9.18 16.23
CA GLU A 92 15.94 -9.75 15.79
C GLU A 92 16.82 -10.13 16.99
N VAL A 93 16.96 -9.21 17.95
CA VAL A 93 17.67 -9.46 19.21
C VAL A 93 17.04 -10.62 19.97
N ALA A 94 15.70 -10.65 20.09
CA ALA A 94 15.01 -11.71 20.81
C ALA A 94 15.15 -13.08 20.14
N PHE A 95 15.18 -13.16 18.79
CA PHE A 95 15.49 -14.38 18.06
C PHE A 95 16.94 -14.82 18.28
N ASP A 96 17.89 -13.89 18.26
CA ASP A 96 19.30 -14.19 18.54
C ASP A 96 19.51 -14.73 19.95
N ASP A 97 18.86 -14.11 20.94
CA ASP A 97 18.89 -14.59 22.31
C ASP A 97 18.26 -15.98 22.44
N PHE A 98 17.14 -16.25 21.76
CA PHE A 98 16.55 -17.58 21.75
C PHE A 98 17.51 -18.64 21.19
N LEU A 99 18.09 -18.38 20.02
CA LEU A 99 19.01 -19.30 19.34
C LEU A 99 20.31 -19.51 20.11
N ARG A 100 20.78 -18.49 20.84
CA ARG A 100 21.98 -18.53 21.67
C ARG A 100 21.77 -19.24 23.00
N LEU A 101 20.66 -18.93 23.69
CA LEU A 101 20.37 -19.44 25.04
C LEU A 101 19.76 -20.85 25.01
N TYR A 102 19.00 -21.19 23.96
CA TYR A 102 18.25 -22.44 23.87
C TYR A 102 18.52 -23.20 22.55
N PRO A 103 19.78 -23.51 22.20
CA PRO A 103 20.15 -24.08 20.90
C PRO A 103 19.64 -25.51 20.64
N ALA A 104 19.17 -26.21 21.68
CA ALA A 104 18.61 -27.56 21.62
C ALA A 104 17.07 -27.60 21.70
N ASP A 105 16.40 -26.44 21.81
CA ASP A 105 14.95 -26.37 21.89
C ASP A 105 14.29 -26.80 20.57
N ALA A 106 13.15 -27.49 20.65
CA ALA A 106 12.40 -27.96 19.48
C ALA A 106 11.93 -26.81 18.56
N LYS A 107 11.86 -25.57 19.07
CA LYS A 107 11.49 -24.37 18.30
C LYS A 107 12.66 -23.72 17.57
N VAL A 108 13.89 -24.24 17.67
CA VAL A 108 15.05 -23.69 16.95
C VAL A 108 14.84 -23.60 15.43
N PRO A 109 14.32 -24.64 14.73
CA PRO A 109 14.04 -24.50 13.31
C PRO A 109 12.99 -23.41 13.00
N ASP A 110 11.92 -23.33 13.79
CA ASP A 110 10.91 -22.28 13.65
C ASP A 110 11.54 -20.88 13.83
N ALA A 111 12.40 -20.70 14.84
CA ALA A 111 13.09 -19.45 15.11
C ALA A 111 14.06 -19.05 13.98
N LEU A 112 14.81 -19.99 13.42
CA LEU A 112 15.71 -19.73 12.28
C LEU A 112 14.93 -19.28 11.04
N PHE A 113 13.82 -19.96 10.74
CA PHE A 113 12.97 -19.61 9.61
C PHE A 113 12.36 -18.20 9.78
N LEU A 114 11.77 -17.93 10.94
CA LEU A 114 11.16 -16.63 11.22
C LEU A 114 12.19 -15.49 11.27
N LYS A 115 13.38 -15.74 11.82
CA LYS A 115 14.50 -14.80 11.74
C LYS A 115 14.90 -14.55 10.28
N GLY A 116 14.93 -15.58 9.44
CA GLY A 116 15.15 -15.45 8.01
C GLY A 116 14.12 -14.54 7.33
N GLU A 117 12.83 -14.70 7.65
CA GLU A 117 11.74 -13.85 7.13
C GLU A 117 11.88 -12.40 7.63
N LEU A 118 12.19 -12.22 8.91
CA LEU A 118 12.44 -10.92 9.53
C LEU A 118 13.63 -10.20 8.88
N LEU A 119 14.72 -10.89 8.59
CA LEU A 119 15.89 -10.30 7.94
C LEU A 119 15.64 -10.03 6.46
N ALA A 120 14.96 -10.95 5.76
CA ALA A 120 14.64 -10.82 4.34
C ALA A 120 13.76 -9.59 4.05
N ARG A 121 12.90 -9.20 4.99
CA ARG A 121 12.07 -7.99 4.83
C ARG A 121 12.86 -6.67 4.98
N GLN A 122 14.04 -6.73 5.59
CA GLN A 122 14.96 -5.59 5.81
C GLN A 122 16.04 -5.47 4.70
N VAL A 123 16.02 -6.38 3.71
CA VAL A 123 17.00 -6.40 2.61
C VAL A 123 16.85 -5.17 1.72
N LEU A 124 17.98 -4.54 1.39
CA LEU A 124 18.06 -3.37 0.53
C LEU A 124 18.30 -3.73 -0.95
N ALA A 125 18.24 -2.73 -1.82
CA ALA A 125 18.64 -2.84 -3.22
C ALA A 125 20.10 -3.37 -3.35
N PRO A 126 20.44 -4.14 -4.41
CA PRO A 126 21.74 -4.79 -4.53
C PRO A 126 22.93 -3.84 -4.37
N GLU A 127 22.84 -2.58 -4.78
CA GLU A 127 23.93 -1.60 -4.73
C GLU A 127 24.21 -1.08 -3.31
N ARG A 128 23.29 -1.33 -2.36
CA ARG A 128 23.39 -0.89 -0.97
C ARG A 128 24.00 -1.98 -0.08
N ASP A 129 24.15 -1.68 1.21
CA ASP A 129 24.64 -2.66 2.19
C ASP A 129 23.81 -3.94 2.19
N GLN A 130 24.50 -5.06 2.03
CA GLN A 130 23.95 -6.41 1.92
C GLN A 130 24.12 -7.24 3.20
N THR A 131 24.44 -6.61 4.33
CA THR A 131 24.60 -7.30 5.63
C THR A 131 23.36 -8.11 5.99
N LYS A 132 22.17 -7.51 5.93
CA LYS A 132 20.89 -8.20 6.19
C LYS A 132 20.61 -9.34 5.20
N THR A 133 21.02 -9.19 3.94
CA THR A 133 20.91 -10.24 2.92
C THR A 133 21.75 -11.46 3.30
N ARG A 134 23.00 -11.26 3.72
CA ARG A 134 23.90 -12.34 4.17
C ARG A 134 23.38 -13.01 5.44
N GLU A 135 22.90 -12.23 6.40
CA GLU A 135 22.31 -12.76 7.64
C GLU A 135 21.06 -13.60 7.34
N ALA A 136 20.20 -13.16 6.42
CA ALA A 136 19.01 -13.90 6.00
C ALA A 136 19.39 -15.23 5.32
N VAL A 137 20.35 -15.22 4.39
CA VAL A 137 20.87 -16.44 3.75
C VAL A 137 21.39 -17.40 4.82
N LYS A 138 22.15 -16.91 5.81
CA LYS A 138 22.66 -17.73 6.90
C LYS A 138 21.52 -18.34 7.73
N ALA A 139 20.52 -17.56 8.13
CA ALA A 139 19.40 -18.03 8.93
C ALA A 139 18.61 -19.14 8.20
N TYR A 140 18.27 -18.94 6.93
CA TYR A 140 17.60 -19.98 6.14
C TYR A 140 18.47 -21.21 5.88
N SER A 141 19.78 -21.04 5.67
CA SER A 141 20.69 -22.17 5.45
C SER A 141 20.77 -23.05 6.70
N LEU A 142 20.90 -22.44 7.88
CA LEU A 142 20.84 -23.16 9.16
C LEU A 142 19.48 -23.83 9.40
N PHE A 143 18.40 -23.23 8.93
CA PHE A 143 17.08 -23.87 8.95
C PHE A 143 17.04 -25.11 8.04
N LEU A 144 17.55 -25.02 6.80
CA LEU A 144 17.60 -26.13 5.84
C LEU A 144 18.48 -27.28 6.32
N GLU A 145 19.56 -27.00 7.04
CA GLU A 145 20.40 -28.01 7.68
C GLU A 145 19.62 -28.82 8.74
N LYS A 146 18.69 -28.18 9.45
CA LYS A 146 17.89 -28.82 10.50
C LYS A 146 16.61 -29.48 9.98
N GLU A 147 15.96 -28.87 9.00
CA GLU A 147 14.64 -29.29 8.48
C GLU A 147 14.65 -29.40 6.93
N PRO A 148 15.42 -30.33 6.34
CA PRO A 148 15.64 -30.39 4.89
C PRO A 148 14.44 -30.84 4.07
N SER A 149 13.47 -31.55 4.66
CA SER A 149 12.40 -32.26 3.94
C SER A 149 10.99 -31.77 4.27
N THR A 150 10.83 -30.53 4.73
CA THR A 150 9.52 -29.94 5.07
C THR A 150 8.99 -29.03 3.95
N PRO A 151 7.68 -28.72 3.93
CA PRO A 151 7.15 -27.69 3.01
C PRO A 151 7.85 -26.33 3.15
N ARG A 152 8.25 -25.97 4.38
CA ARG A 152 9.04 -24.76 4.66
C ARG A 152 10.47 -24.85 4.11
N ALA A 153 11.04 -26.06 3.98
CA ALA A 153 12.34 -26.27 3.34
C ALA A 153 12.32 -25.87 1.87
N ALA A 154 11.25 -26.23 1.14
CA ALA A 154 11.09 -25.81 -0.24
C ALA A 154 10.98 -24.28 -0.38
N GLU A 155 10.30 -23.63 0.57
CA GLU A 155 10.23 -22.17 0.62
C GLU A 155 11.59 -21.53 0.93
N ALA A 156 12.25 -21.97 2.01
CA ALA A 156 13.56 -21.48 2.41
C ALA A 156 14.60 -21.68 1.30
N THR A 157 14.56 -22.81 0.57
CA THR A 157 15.45 -23.06 -0.59
C THR A 157 15.27 -22.01 -1.67
N ARG A 158 14.01 -21.65 -2.01
CA ARG A 158 13.74 -20.57 -2.98
C ARG A 158 14.25 -19.23 -2.46
N LYS A 159 13.98 -18.90 -1.19
CA LYS A 159 14.45 -17.67 -0.54
C LYS A 159 15.98 -17.56 -0.56
N VAL A 160 16.69 -18.64 -0.21
CA VAL A 160 18.16 -18.71 -0.26
C VAL A 160 18.67 -18.46 -1.67
N ARG A 161 18.13 -19.14 -2.68
CA ARG A 161 18.53 -18.94 -4.07
C ARG A 161 18.34 -17.48 -4.51
N ASP A 162 17.20 -16.89 -4.19
CA ASP A 162 16.86 -15.53 -4.59
C ASP A 162 17.75 -14.48 -3.88
N LEU A 163 18.03 -14.67 -2.58
CA LEU A 163 18.93 -13.81 -1.81
C LEU A 163 20.39 -13.98 -2.24
N ARG A 164 20.86 -15.19 -2.53
CA ARG A 164 22.20 -15.45 -3.11
C ARG A 164 22.33 -14.77 -4.47
N ASN A 165 21.29 -14.82 -5.31
CA ASN A 165 21.30 -14.10 -6.58
C ASN A 165 21.37 -12.57 -6.39
N ARG A 166 20.72 -12.03 -5.35
CA ARG A 166 20.83 -10.61 -5.01
C ARG A 166 22.26 -10.23 -4.59
N LEU A 167 22.93 -11.07 -3.80
CA LEU A 167 24.35 -10.88 -3.47
C LEU A 167 25.22 -10.92 -4.74
N ALA A 168 24.96 -11.85 -5.66
CA ALA A 168 25.66 -11.88 -6.94
C ALA A 168 25.40 -10.63 -7.80
N ARG A 169 24.18 -10.06 -7.78
CA ARG A 169 23.88 -8.78 -8.45
C ARG A 169 24.68 -7.61 -7.86
N HIS A 170 24.87 -7.58 -6.54
CA HIS A 170 25.77 -6.61 -5.90
C HIS A 170 27.18 -6.73 -6.46
N GLU A 171 27.69 -7.96 -6.58
CA GLU A 171 29.02 -8.22 -7.16
C GLU A 171 29.12 -7.76 -8.61
N VAL A 172 28.10 -8.02 -9.43
CA VAL A 172 28.04 -7.54 -10.82
C VAL A 172 28.14 -6.02 -10.87
N ALA A 173 27.43 -5.29 -10.01
CA ALA A 173 27.50 -3.83 -9.94
C ALA A 173 28.90 -3.33 -9.54
N VAL A 174 29.53 -3.97 -8.54
CA VAL A 174 30.90 -3.61 -8.09
C VAL A 174 31.93 -3.87 -9.20
N VAL A 175 31.88 -5.04 -9.84
CA VAL A 175 32.77 -5.39 -10.96
C VAL A 175 32.58 -4.40 -12.12
N SER A 176 31.33 -4.09 -12.47
CA SER A 176 31.01 -3.10 -13.51
C SER A 176 31.54 -1.71 -13.18
N ASN A 177 31.54 -1.31 -11.91
CA ASN A 177 32.13 -0.05 -11.46
C ASN A 177 33.65 -0.02 -11.62
N TYR A 178 34.34 -1.13 -11.34
CA TYR A 178 35.78 -1.24 -11.59
C TYR A 178 36.11 -1.22 -13.09
N MET A 179 35.30 -1.90 -13.90
CA MET A 179 35.42 -1.87 -15.37
C MET A 179 35.29 -0.45 -15.93
N SER A 180 34.30 0.33 -15.48
CA SER A 180 34.11 1.71 -15.95
C SER A 180 35.26 2.65 -15.58
N ARG A 181 35.99 2.33 -14.50
CA ARG A 181 37.19 3.04 -14.04
C ARG A 181 38.49 2.48 -14.64
N LYS A 182 38.39 1.51 -15.55
CA LYS A 182 39.53 0.81 -16.18
C LYS A 182 40.44 0.08 -15.18
N LEU A 183 39.90 -0.31 -14.03
CA LEU A 183 40.60 -1.09 -13.00
C LEU A 183 40.44 -2.60 -13.29
N TYR A 184 41.01 -3.07 -14.40
CA TYR A 184 40.71 -4.39 -14.95
C TYR A 184 41.20 -5.56 -14.07
N GLU A 185 42.41 -5.47 -13.51
CA GLU A 185 42.94 -6.48 -12.56
C GLU A 185 42.02 -6.63 -11.35
N SER A 186 41.62 -5.51 -10.74
CA SER A 186 40.67 -5.49 -9.62
C SER A 186 39.30 -6.04 -10.01
N ALA A 187 38.81 -5.73 -11.22
CA ALA A 187 37.55 -6.26 -11.74
C ALA A 187 37.61 -7.78 -11.91
N ALA A 188 38.68 -8.30 -12.51
CA ALA A 188 38.91 -9.74 -12.69
C ALA A 188 39.02 -10.45 -11.34
N ALA A 189 39.80 -9.93 -10.41
CA ALA A 189 39.94 -10.49 -9.06
C ALA A 189 38.61 -10.49 -8.28
N ARG A 190 37.80 -9.45 -8.42
CA ARG A 190 36.47 -9.37 -7.80
C ARG A 190 35.49 -10.36 -8.42
N ALA A 191 35.47 -10.46 -9.75
CA ALA A 191 34.62 -11.40 -10.48
C ALA A 191 34.97 -12.86 -10.18
N ARG A 192 36.27 -13.21 -10.11
CA ARG A 192 36.72 -14.56 -9.71
C ARG A 192 36.21 -14.93 -8.31
N ARG A 193 36.32 -14.02 -7.33
CA ARG A 193 35.78 -14.25 -5.97
C ARG A 193 34.26 -14.42 -5.98
N ALA A 194 33.54 -13.58 -6.71
CA ALA A 194 32.09 -13.66 -6.81
C ALA A 194 31.62 -14.98 -7.46
N LEU A 195 32.33 -15.46 -8.49
CA LEU A 195 32.02 -16.75 -9.14
C LEU A 195 32.29 -17.95 -8.23
N ALA A 196 33.29 -17.87 -7.36
CA ALA A 196 33.54 -18.90 -6.36
C ALA A 196 32.44 -18.93 -5.28
N GLU A 197 31.91 -17.76 -4.90
CA GLU A 197 30.84 -17.66 -3.89
C GLU A 197 29.45 -18.00 -4.45
N PHE A 198 29.20 -17.64 -5.71
CA PHE A 198 27.90 -17.78 -6.39
C PHE A 198 28.02 -18.55 -7.72
N PRO A 199 28.38 -19.84 -7.68
CA PRO A 199 28.53 -20.65 -8.89
C PRO A 199 27.20 -21.04 -9.55
N ASP A 200 26.10 -20.91 -8.82
CA ASP A 200 24.81 -21.55 -9.09
C ASP A 200 23.60 -20.60 -9.00
N VAL A 201 23.75 -19.36 -9.47
CA VAL A 201 22.68 -18.36 -9.44
C VAL A 201 22.41 -17.74 -10.82
N PRO A 202 21.22 -17.17 -11.06
CA PRO A 202 20.90 -16.52 -12.33
C PRO A 202 21.90 -15.46 -12.81
N SER A 203 22.64 -14.81 -11.89
CA SER A 203 23.63 -13.77 -12.24
C SER A 203 25.04 -14.32 -12.54
N THR A 204 25.29 -15.62 -12.37
CA THR A 204 26.60 -16.26 -12.64
C THR A 204 27.10 -16.02 -14.08
N PRO A 205 26.28 -16.14 -15.15
CA PRO A 205 26.74 -15.89 -16.52
C PRO A 205 27.23 -14.45 -16.74
N ALA A 206 26.59 -13.47 -16.09
CA ALA A 206 27.00 -12.07 -16.17
C ALA A 206 28.36 -11.82 -15.50
N LEU A 207 28.62 -12.46 -14.36
CA LEU A 207 29.93 -12.40 -13.70
C LEU A 207 31.02 -13.06 -14.56
N MET A 208 30.73 -14.18 -15.24
CA MET A 208 31.66 -14.82 -16.16
C MET A 208 31.97 -13.94 -17.38
N ALA A 209 30.95 -13.28 -17.94
CA ALA A 209 31.13 -12.35 -19.05
C ALA A 209 32.00 -11.15 -18.64
N LEU A 210 31.74 -10.55 -17.47
CA LEU A 210 32.57 -9.46 -16.94
C LEU A 210 34.00 -9.91 -16.64
N LEU A 211 34.20 -11.13 -16.14
CA LEU A 211 35.54 -11.69 -15.94
C LEU A 211 36.29 -11.81 -17.27
N ALA A 212 35.66 -12.40 -18.29
CA ALA A 212 36.26 -12.53 -19.61
C ALA A 212 36.64 -11.17 -20.21
N GLU A 213 35.75 -10.18 -20.11
CA GLU A 213 36.01 -8.82 -20.59
C GLU A 213 37.14 -8.14 -19.80
N ALA A 214 37.16 -8.27 -18.47
CA ALA A 214 38.22 -7.72 -17.62
C ALA A 214 39.59 -8.28 -18.00
N LEU A 215 39.70 -9.60 -18.13
CA LEU A 215 40.94 -10.29 -18.52
C LEU A 215 41.42 -9.86 -19.91
N GLU A 216 40.51 -9.69 -20.86
CA GLU A 216 40.85 -9.23 -22.20
C GLU A 216 41.38 -7.79 -22.19
N LYS A 217 40.75 -6.89 -21.41
CA LYS A 217 41.19 -5.49 -21.26
C LYS A 217 42.50 -5.35 -20.49
N GLU A 218 42.80 -6.29 -19.60
CA GLU A 218 44.08 -6.39 -18.87
C GLU A 218 45.22 -6.90 -19.75
N GLY A 219 44.90 -7.62 -20.85
CA GLY A 219 45.88 -8.21 -21.78
C GLY A 219 46.13 -9.70 -21.57
N LEU A 220 45.41 -10.35 -20.67
CA LEU A 220 45.48 -11.79 -20.38
C LEU A 220 44.59 -12.57 -21.35
N LYS A 221 45.01 -12.62 -22.63
CA LYS A 221 44.19 -13.14 -23.74
C LYS A 221 43.85 -14.63 -23.61
N ASP A 222 44.78 -15.46 -23.15
CA ASP A 222 44.57 -16.90 -23.01
C ASP A 222 43.53 -17.19 -21.91
N ASP A 223 43.67 -16.53 -20.76
CA ASP A 223 42.69 -16.60 -19.65
C ASP A 223 41.30 -16.09 -20.09
N ALA A 224 41.25 -15.00 -20.86
CA ALA A 224 40.00 -14.45 -21.38
C ALA A 224 39.32 -15.42 -22.36
N ALA A 225 40.08 -16.07 -23.24
CA ALA A 225 39.58 -17.06 -24.18
C ALA A 225 39.01 -18.29 -23.45
N GLU A 226 39.71 -18.77 -22.42
CA GLU A 226 39.24 -19.87 -21.58
C GLU A 226 37.96 -19.48 -20.82
N ALA A 227 37.89 -18.28 -20.24
CA ALA A 227 36.68 -17.80 -19.57
C ALA A 227 35.48 -17.72 -20.52
N LYS A 228 35.66 -17.25 -21.76
CA LYS A 228 34.60 -17.23 -22.79
C LYS A 228 34.15 -18.63 -23.18
N LYS A 229 35.09 -19.57 -23.34
CA LYS A 229 34.80 -20.97 -23.64
C LYS A 229 33.97 -21.60 -22.53
N VAL A 230 34.39 -21.47 -21.27
CA VAL A 230 33.64 -21.99 -20.11
C VAL A 230 32.23 -21.39 -20.02
N LEU A 231 32.08 -20.09 -20.29
CA LEU A 231 30.77 -19.43 -20.34
C LEU A 231 29.87 -20.06 -21.42
N ALA A 232 30.38 -20.23 -22.64
CA ALA A 232 29.63 -20.80 -23.74
C ALA A 232 29.23 -22.27 -23.50
N GLU A 233 30.14 -23.06 -22.91
CA GLU A 233 29.88 -24.46 -22.56
C GLU A 233 28.84 -24.62 -21.45
N LYS A 234 28.94 -23.81 -20.38
CA LYS A 234 28.05 -23.91 -19.22
C LYS A 234 26.70 -23.24 -19.41
N PHE A 235 26.64 -22.20 -20.25
CA PHE A 235 25.43 -21.40 -20.45
C PHE A 235 25.12 -21.21 -21.95
N PRO A 236 24.81 -22.31 -22.67
CA PRO A 236 24.44 -22.24 -24.08
C PRO A 236 23.14 -21.44 -24.22
N GLY A 237 23.21 -20.29 -24.90
CA GLY A 237 22.09 -19.34 -25.03
C GLY A 237 22.27 -18.02 -24.26
N TYR A 238 23.38 -17.83 -23.55
CA TYR A 238 23.75 -16.50 -23.04
C TYR A 238 24.09 -15.56 -24.21
N GLU A 239 23.11 -14.78 -24.66
CA GLU A 239 23.31 -13.70 -25.62
C GLU A 239 23.80 -12.45 -24.86
N GLY A 240 25.12 -12.18 -24.91
CA GLY A 240 25.71 -10.97 -24.34
C GLY A 240 24.99 -9.66 -24.73
N GLU A 241 25.29 -8.59 -24.00
CA GLU A 241 24.63 -7.26 -24.02
C GLU A 241 23.11 -7.22 -23.70
N LYS A 242 22.27 -8.17 -24.14
CA LYS A 242 20.83 -8.19 -23.80
C LYS A 242 20.59 -8.40 -22.30
N TRP A 243 21.44 -9.16 -21.62
CA TRP A 243 21.38 -9.31 -20.16
C TRP A 243 21.85 -8.06 -19.41
N PHE A 244 22.80 -7.29 -19.96
CA PHE A 244 23.27 -6.02 -19.38
C PHE A 244 22.31 -4.87 -19.64
N ALA A 245 21.66 -4.83 -20.81
CA ALA A 245 20.51 -3.99 -21.07
C ALA A 245 19.37 -4.36 -20.13
N GLY A 246 19.12 -5.66 -19.94
CA GLY A 246 18.25 -6.19 -18.91
C GLY A 246 18.70 -5.89 -17.48
N LEU A 247 19.98 -5.60 -17.18
CA LEU A 247 20.43 -5.20 -15.83
C LEU A 247 20.36 -3.68 -15.60
N ARG A 248 20.54 -2.89 -16.66
CA ARG A 248 20.29 -1.43 -16.67
C ARG A 248 18.79 -1.10 -16.77
N LEU A 249 18.00 -1.99 -17.38
CA LEU A 249 16.56 -1.88 -17.56
C LEU A 249 15.77 -2.83 -16.66
N SER A 250 16.39 -3.76 -15.91
CA SER A 250 15.73 -4.43 -14.77
C SER A 250 15.77 -3.56 -13.52
N GLY A 251 16.08 -2.27 -13.63
CA GLY A 251 15.46 -1.29 -12.75
C GLY A 251 13.93 -1.17 -13.00
N ALA A 252 13.42 -1.68 -14.13
CA ALA A 252 12.00 -1.77 -14.42
C ALA A 252 11.35 -3.08 -13.92
N ASP A 253 12.12 -4.17 -13.78
CA ASP A 253 11.60 -5.50 -13.39
C ASP A 253 12.26 -6.14 -12.14
N ASP A 254 13.28 -5.52 -11.53
CA ASP A 254 13.72 -5.84 -10.16
C ASP A 254 13.12 -4.77 -9.24
N PRO A 255 12.10 -5.10 -8.42
CA PRO A 255 11.62 -4.18 -7.43
C PRO A 255 12.71 -4.03 -6.35
N GLY A 256 13.61 -3.08 -6.57
CA GLY A 256 14.26 -2.32 -5.50
C GLY A 256 13.18 -1.89 -4.50
N PRO A 257 13.58 -1.67 -3.23
CA PRO A 257 12.77 -2.01 -2.06
C PRO A 257 11.26 -1.83 -2.29
N SER A 258 10.61 -2.96 -2.58
CA SER A 258 9.21 -3.27 -2.30
C SER A 258 8.09 -2.74 -3.20
N TYR A 259 8.14 -2.93 -4.54
CA TYR A 259 6.87 -3.14 -5.26
C TYR A 259 6.40 -4.59 -5.02
N ARG A 260 5.58 -4.81 -3.98
CA ARG A 260 5.01 -6.13 -3.63
C ARG A 260 3.84 -6.55 -4.54
N GLY A 261 3.64 -5.85 -5.66
CA GLY A 261 2.39 -5.93 -6.40
C GLY A 261 1.24 -5.29 -5.62
N ARG A 262 0.13 -5.08 -6.33
CA ARG A 262 -1.11 -4.53 -5.74
C ARG A 262 -2.09 -5.64 -5.37
N LYS A 263 -1.97 -6.81 -6.00
CA LYS A 263 -2.90 -7.94 -5.83
C LYS A 263 -3.17 -8.27 -4.37
N GLY A 264 -4.45 -8.30 -4.00
CA GLY A 264 -4.97 -8.71 -2.69
C GLY A 264 -4.93 -7.63 -1.62
N ARG A 265 -4.55 -6.40 -1.96
CA ARG A 265 -4.34 -5.31 -0.99
C ARG A 265 -5.44 -4.27 -1.03
N TYR A 266 -5.70 -3.69 0.14
CA TYR A 266 -6.67 -2.62 0.31
C TYR A 266 -5.99 -1.26 0.17
N GLU A 267 -6.76 -0.26 -0.27
CA GLU A 267 -6.29 1.10 -0.44
C GLU A 267 -7.22 2.09 0.27
N VAL A 268 -6.64 3.13 0.84
CA VAL A 268 -7.35 4.34 1.29
C VAL A 268 -6.73 5.54 0.60
N THR A 269 -7.55 6.48 0.14
CA THR A 269 -7.07 7.65 -0.62
C THR A 269 -7.73 8.93 -0.15
N LEU A 270 -6.92 9.99 -0.04
CA LEU A 270 -7.37 11.38 0.04
C LEU A 270 -7.23 12.01 -1.34
N GLN A 271 -8.27 12.69 -1.82
CA GLN A 271 -8.40 13.04 -3.23
C GLN A 271 -8.75 14.53 -3.41
N PRO A 272 -7.80 15.47 -3.41
CA PRO A 272 -8.06 16.80 -3.95
C PRO A 272 -8.57 16.73 -5.40
N ARG A 273 -9.63 17.48 -5.70
CA ARG A 273 -10.32 17.48 -7.00
C ARG A 273 -10.55 18.88 -7.51
N TYR A 274 -10.67 18.99 -8.83
CA TYR A 274 -10.98 20.23 -9.52
C TYR A 274 -11.90 19.94 -10.71
N GLY A 275 -13.11 20.51 -10.69
CA GLY A 275 -14.02 20.53 -11.84
C GLY A 275 -13.80 21.79 -12.67
N ALA A 276 -13.75 21.64 -13.99
CA ALA A 276 -13.72 22.79 -14.90
C ALA A 276 -15.08 23.49 -14.95
N SER A 277 -15.07 24.78 -15.33
CA SER A 277 -16.30 25.55 -15.56
C SER A 277 -17.15 24.91 -16.67
N LYS A 278 -18.47 25.09 -16.59
CA LYS A 278 -19.41 24.49 -17.54
C LYS A 278 -20.60 25.42 -17.78
N ASP A 279 -20.90 25.65 -19.05
CA ASP A 279 -22.16 26.26 -19.46
C ASP A 279 -23.16 25.17 -19.86
N ILE A 280 -24.39 25.30 -19.37
CA ILE A 280 -25.50 24.39 -19.63
C ILE A 280 -26.65 25.20 -20.21
N ASP A 281 -27.05 24.87 -21.43
CA ASP A 281 -28.23 25.47 -22.06
C ASP A 281 -29.50 24.72 -21.59
N GLY A 282 -30.49 25.49 -21.13
CA GLY A 282 -31.80 25.00 -20.70
C GLY A 282 -32.89 25.31 -21.73
N ASN A 283 -34.07 24.73 -21.51
CA ASN A 283 -35.23 24.97 -22.39
C ASN A 283 -35.72 26.42 -22.32
N GLY A 284 -36.31 26.90 -23.43
CA GLY A 284 -36.93 28.23 -23.50
C GLY A 284 -35.94 29.40 -23.44
N GLY A 285 -34.64 29.16 -23.64
CA GLY A 285 -33.60 30.18 -23.57
C GLY A 285 -32.98 30.39 -22.18
N SER A 286 -33.32 29.54 -21.21
CA SER A 286 -32.67 29.54 -19.90
C SER A 286 -31.24 29.00 -20.00
N LYS A 287 -30.34 29.44 -19.12
CA LYS A 287 -28.93 29.02 -19.11
C LYS A 287 -28.41 28.89 -17.69
N LEU A 288 -27.41 28.04 -17.49
CA LEU A 288 -26.69 27.90 -16.22
C LEU A 288 -25.19 27.89 -16.52
N ALA A 289 -24.48 28.90 -16.06
CA ALA A 289 -23.03 28.96 -16.07
C ALA A 289 -22.51 28.53 -14.69
N LEU A 290 -21.63 27.53 -14.67
CA LEU A 290 -20.96 27.02 -13.48
C LEU A 290 -19.49 27.40 -13.54
N ASP A 291 -19.00 28.02 -12.47
CA ASP A 291 -17.59 28.31 -12.28
C ASP A 291 -16.79 27.03 -11.95
N PRO A 292 -15.45 27.08 -11.92
CA PRO A 292 -14.66 25.92 -11.54
C PRO A 292 -14.95 25.46 -10.11
N ALA A 293 -15.06 24.15 -9.92
CA ALA A 293 -15.50 23.54 -8.66
C ALA A 293 -14.32 22.87 -7.94
N PRO A 294 -13.61 23.55 -7.01
CA PRO A 294 -12.66 22.88 -6.14
C PRO A 294 -13.39 21.90 -5.22
N GLY A 295 -12.76 20.77 -4.96
CA GLY A 295 -13.35 19.74 -4.12
C GLY A 295 -12.33 18.83 -3.47
N PHE A 296 -12.83 17.97 -2.60
CA PHE A 296 -12.05 16.91 -1.98
C PHE A 296 -12.85 15.61 -2.00
N GLY A 297 -12.15 14.49 -1.86
CA GLY A 297 -12.77 13.18 -1.79
C GLY A 297 -11.97 12.21 -0.94
N LEU A 298 -12.66 11.14 -0.58
CA LEU A 298 -12.12 10.00 0.11
C LEU A 298 -12.46 8.75 -0.69
N GLY A 299 -11.51 7.84 -0.79
CA GLY A 299 -11.69 6.59 -1.51
C GLY A 299 -11.25 5.40 -0.69
N PHE A 300 -11.96 4.29 -0.85
CA PHE A 300 -11.57 2.98 -0.37
C PHE A 300 -11.48 2.02 -1.55
N GLY A 301 -10.39 1.28 -1.68
CA GLY A 301 -10.13 0.40 -2.81
C GLY A 301 -9.73 -1.01 -2.42
N TYR A 302 -9.97 -1.96 -3.33
CA TYR A 302 -9.44 -3.31 -3.27
C TYR A 302 -8.88 -3.72 -4.63
N ASN A 303 -7.63 -4.21 -4.62
CA ASN A 303 -6.94 -4.67 -5.82
C ASN A 303 -7.13 -6.18 -6.00
N PHE A 304 -7.95 -6.60 -6.96
CA PHE A 304 -8.11 -8.03 -7.28
C PHE A 304 -6.86 -8.62 -7.93
N THR A 305 -6.17 -7.82 -8.74
CA THR A 305 -4.92 -8.17 -9.41
C THR A 305 -3.97 -6.96 -9.43
N ASN A 306 -2.79 -7.08 -10.04
CA ASN A 306 -1.92 -5.92 -10.27
C ASN A 306 -2.52 -4.94 -11.29
N LYS A 307 -3.48 -5.39 -12.12
CA LYS A 307 -4.08 -4.62 -13.20
C LYS A 307 -5.52 -4.21 -12.96
N LEU A 308 -6.20 -4.79 -11.97
CA LEU A 308 -7.62 -4.56 -11.77
C LEU A 308 -7.92 -4.25 -10.31
N ALA A 309 -8.54 -3.09 -10.08
CA ALA A 309 -8.97 -2.65 -8.76
C ALA A 309 -10.39 -2.07 -8.80
N LEU A 310 -11.10 -2.23 -7.70
CA LEU A 310 -12.42 -1.65 -7.47
C LEU A 310 -12.31 -0.62 -6.34
N HIS A 311 -12.92 0.53 -6.52
CA HIS A 311 -12.87 1.67 -5.60
C HIS A 311 -14.29 2.15 -5.30
N LEU A 312 -14.56 2.44 -4.04
CA LEU A 312 -15.70 3.22 -3.60
C LEU A 312 -15.18 4.62 -3.25
N ASP A 313 -15.58 5.61 -4.02
CA ASP A 313 -15.17 7.01 -3.87
C ASP A 313 -16.35 7.87 -3.41
N GLY A 314 -16.15 8.68 -2.38
CA GLY A 314 -17.03 9.77 -1.97
C GLY A 314 -16.33 11.11 -2.20
N SER A 315 -16.99 12.10 -2.78
CA SER A 315 -16.41 13.42 -3.01
C SER A 315 -17.39 14.56 -2.79
N TRP A 316 -16.87 15.72 -2.40
CA TRP A 316 -17.61 16.94 -2.17
C TRP A 316 -16.92 18.08 -2.93
N ALA A 317 -17.71 18.92 -3.58
CA ALA A 317 -17.24 20.10 -4.29
C ALA A 317 -18.25 21.21 -4.14
N SER A 318 -17.77 22.45 -4.21
CA SER A 318 -18.61 23.65 -4.22
C SER A 318 -18.26 24.48 -5.45
N SER A 319 -19.28 25.06 -6.07
CA SER A 319 -19.14 25.88 -7.28
C SER A 319 -20.05 27.09 -7.20
N ASP A 320 -19.54 28.24 -7.59
CA ASP A 320 -20.40 29.39 -7.86
C ASP A 320 -21.16 29.14 -9.18
N TYR A 321 -22.35 29.70 -9.28
CA TYR A 321 -23.18 29.58 -10.48
C TYR A 321 -23.91 30.89 -10.80
N GLN A 322 -24.17 31.10 -12.09
CA GLN A 322 -25.10 32.10 -12.60
C GLN A 322 -26.17 31.43 -13.46
N ALA A 323 -27.41 31.50 -13.00
CA ALA A 323 -28.58 30.98 -13.70
C ALA A 323 -29.33 32.12 -14.38
N THR A 324 -29.50 32.06 -15.70
CA THR A 324 -30.41 32.91 -16.46
C THR A 324 -31.72 32.17 -16.63
N ILE A 325 -32.78 32.66 -16.00
CA ILE A 325 -34.14 32.12 -16.10
C ILE A 325 -34.88 32.92 -17.16
N ALA A 326 -35.20 32.29 -18.29
CA ALA A 326 -35.99 32.92 -19.34
C ALA A 326 -37.49 32.87 -18.98
N THR A 327 -38.18 34.00 -19.12
CA THR A 327 -39.64 34.05 -19.05
C THR A 327 -40.19 33.89 -20.45
N THR A 328 -41.18 33.01 -20.63
CA THR A 328 -41.86 32.81 -21.92
C THR A 328 -43.32 33.22 -21.85
N ASP A 329 -43.90 33.63 -22.97
CA ASP A 329 -45.36 33.77 -23.10
C ASP A 329 -46.05 32.39 -23.15
N THR A 330 -47.38 32.39 -23.25
CA THR A 330 -48.21 31.19 -23.39
C THR A 330 -47.90 30.34 -24.63
N ASP A 331 -47.25 30.92 -25.64
CA ASP A 331 -46.83 30.24 -26.88
C ASP A 331 -45.36 29.79 -26.82
N GLY A 332 -44.69 29.95 -25.66
CA GLY A 332 -43.30 29.56 -25.46
C GLY A 332 -42.27 30.54 -26.03
N LYS A 333 -42.67 31.74 -26.48
CA LYS A 333 -41.73 32.75 -26.99
C LYS A 333 -41.10 33.52 -25.82
N PRO A 334 -39.78 33.80 -25.86
CA PRO A 334 -39.11 34.54 -24.78
C PRO A 334 -39.64 35.97 -24.66
N THR A 335 -40.11 36.35 -23.48
CA THR A 335 -40.61 37.70 -23.14
C THR A 335 -39.64 38.49 -22.26
N GLY A 336 -38.64 37.82 -21.67
CA GLY A 336 -37.67 38.43 -20.78
C GLY A 336 -36.73 37.39 -20.16
N SER A 337 -35.79 37.84 -19.33
CA SER A 337 -34.93 36.95 -18.54
C SER A 337 -34.55 37.59 -17.21
N THR A 338 -34.26 36.77 -16.20
CA THR A 338 -33.72 37.21 -14.90
C THR A 338 -32.49 36.37 -14.55
N THR A 339 -31.43 37.00 -14.09
CA THR A 339 -30.20 36.32 -13.68
C THR A 339 -30.16 36.19 -12.15
N VAL A 340 -29.86 35.00 -11.67
CA VAL A 340 -29.69 34.69 -10.24
C VAL A 340 -28.33 34.03 -10.04
N GLY A 341 -27.53 34.55 -9.12
CA GLY A 341 -26.26 33.96 -8.72
C GLY A 341 -26.37 33.27 -7.37
N GLY A 342 -25.56 32.24 -7.16
CA GLY A 342 -25.50 31.51 -5.90
C GLY A 342 -24.31 30.56 -5.84
N THR A 343 -24.24 29.77 -4.77
CA THR A 343 -23.27 28.69 -4.59
C THR A 343 -24.00 27.36 -4.66
N LEU A 344 -23.38 26.34 -5.25
CA LEU A 344 -23.96 25.02 -5.42
C LEU A 344 -23.00 23.97 -4.85
N ASP A 345 -23.52 23.14 -3.96
CA ASP A 345 -22.76 22.09 -3.30
C ASP A 345 -23.12 20.74 -3.91
N THR A 346 -22.10 19.97 -4.27
CA THR A 346 -22.26 18.65 -4.86
C THR A 346 -21.53 17.61 -4.03
N ALA A 347 -22.25 16.58 -3.62
CA ALA A 347 -21.67 15.36 -3.06
C ALA A 347 -21.86 14.21 -4.07
N THR A 348 -20.83 13.42 -4.34
CA THR A 348 -20.90 12.27 -5.25
C THR A 348 -20.41 11.02 -4.54
N VAL A 349 -21.15 9.92 -4.68
CA VAL A 349 -20.71 8.58 -4.26
C VAL A 349 -20.66 7.69 -5.49
N ALA A 350 -19.49 7.14 -5.80
CA ALA A 350 -19.26 6.36 -7.01
C ALA A 350 -18.51 5.05 -6.73
N LEU A 351 -18.92 4.00 -7.42
CA LEU A 351 -18.20 2.75 -7.52
C LEU A 351 -17.41 2.74 -8.84
N ASN A 352 -16.09 2.72 -8.74
CA ASN A 352 -15.17 2.86 -9.87
C ASN A 352 -14.32 1.61 -10.05
N LEU A 353 -14.19 1.14 -11.29
CA LEU A 353 -13.26 0.11 -11.70
C LEU A 353 -12.03 0.78 -12.34
N SER A 354 -10.84 0.42 -11.89
CA SER A 354 -9.57 0.89 -12.45
C SER A 354 -8.83 -0.27 -13.12
N TYR A 355 -8.44 -0.05 -14.37
CA TYR A 355 -7.59 -0.95 -15.15
C TYR A 355 -6.21 -0.34 -15.38
N TYR A 356 -5.18 -0.91 -14.77
CA TYR A 356 -3.78 -0.51 -14.92
C TYR A 356 -3.16 -1.25 -16.10
N ILE A 357 -2.61 -0.50 -17.06
CA ILE A 357 -2.16 -1.04 -18.34
C ILE A 357 -0.82 -1.78 -18.17
N LEU A 358 0.12 -1.16 -17.43
CA LEU A 358 1.47 -1.67 -17.23
C LEU A 358 1.61 -2.34 -15.86
N ASP A 359 2.43 -3.38 -15.81
CA ASP A 359 2.92 -3.91 -14.53
C ASP A 359 4.13 -3.08 -14.09
N GLY A 360 4.13 -2.64 -12.83
CA GLY A 360 5.21 -1.83 -12.28
C GLY A 360 4.74 -0.68 -11.38
N PRO A 361 5.70 0.06 -10.79
CA PRO A 361 5.42 1.15 -9.87
C PRO A 361 4.83 2.38 -10.56
N LEU A 362 5.23 2.70 -11.79
CA LEU A 362 4.60 3.75 -12.60
C LEU A 362 3.73 3.09 -13.67
N THR A 363 2.41 3.27 -13.60
CA THR A 363 1.48 2.69 -14.56
C THR A 363 0.41 3.69 -15.01
N PRO A 364 0.18 3.83 -16.32
CA PRO A 364 -1.02 4.47 -16.82
C PRO A 364 -2.24 3.58 -16.51
N PHE A 365 -3.39 4.20 -16.36
CA PHE A 365 -4.64 3.51 -16.07
C PHE A 365 -5.85 4.16 -16.72
N LEU A 366 -6.87 3.33 -16.91
CA LEU A 366 -8.22 3.73 -17.25
C LEU A 366 -9.11 3.53 -16.02
N LEU A 367 -10.01 4.48 -15.78
CA LEU A 367 -11.00 4.43 -14.71
C LEU A 367 -12.38 4.59 -15.33
N GLY A 368 -13.31 3.72 -14.99
CA GLY A 368 -14.72 3.90 -15.30
C GLY A 368 -15.58 3.54 -14.12
N GLY A 369 -16.67 4.25 -13.90
CA GLY A 369 -17.54 3.97 -12.78
C GLY A 369 -18.93 4.56 -12.90
N ILE A 370 -19.75 4.19 -11.92
CA ILE A 370 -21.15 4.58 -11.81
C ILE A 370 -21.42 5.04 -10.38
N GLY A 371 -22.39 5.93 -10.19
CA GLY A 371 -22.66 6.50 -8.89
C GLY A 371 -23.86 7.42 -8.86
N TRP A 372 -24.00 8.14 -7.76
CA TRP A 372 -25.03 9.15 -7.56
C TRP A 372 -24.41 10.48 -7.17
N ALA A 373 -24.83 11.54 -7.85
CA ALA A 373 -24.51 12.92 -7.54
C ALA A 373 -25.70 13.56 -6.82
N PHE A 374 -25.47 14.01 -5.59
CA PHE A 374 -26.37 14.80 -4.78
C PHE A 374 -26.00 16.26 -4.98
N VAL A 375 -26.93 17.04 -5.52
CA VAL A 375 -26.74 18.45 -5.82
C VAL A 375 -27.66 19.26 -4.94
N ASP A 376 -27.09 20.13 -4.13
CA ASP A 376 -27.77 21.15 -3.36
C ASP A 376 -27.56 22.50 -4.03
N SER A 377 -28.65 23.14 -4.47
CA SER A 377 -28.57 24.43 -5.15
C SER A 377 -28.34 25.62 -4.21
N ASN A 378 -28.41 25.42 -2.90
CA ASN A 378 -28.48 26.47 -1.88
C ASN A 378 -29.59 27.53 -2.10
N ILE A 379 -30.52 27.29 -3.04
CA ILE A 379 -31.70 28.12 -3.21
C ILE A 379 -32.71 27.74 -2.13
N PRO A 380 -33.19 28.68 -1.30
CA PRO A 380 -34.19 28.38 -0.30
C PRO A 380 -35.45 27.71 -0.85
N SER A 381 -35.83 26.57 -0.27
CA SER A 381 -37.05 25.83 -0.60
C SER A 381 -38.19 26.08 0.38
N GLY A 382 -37.93 26.84 1.46
CA GLY A 382 -38.95 27.21 2.44
C GLY A 382 -38.46 28.24 3.48
N PRO A 383 -39.34 28.60 4.44
CA PRO A 383 -38.97 29.49 5.54
C PRO A 383 -37.94 28.82 6.48
N PRO A 384 -37.08 29.60 7.16
CA PRO A 384 -36.13 29.07 8.13
C PRO A 384 -36.85 28.32 9.26
N GLN A 385 -36.29 27.19 9.67
CA GLN A 385 -36.75 26.39 10.79
C GLN A 385 -35.74 26.48 11.94
N GLY A 386 -36.23 26.59 13.17
CA GLY A 386 -35.38 26.53 14.36
C GLY A 386 -34.96 25.09 14.64
N VAL A 387 -33.66 24.81 14.62
CA VAL A 387 -33.10 23.52 15.00
C VAL A 387 -32.28 23.70 16.27
N CYS A 388 -32.53 22.86 17.26
CA CYS A 388 -31.77 22.83 18.50
C CYS A 388 -31.11 21.47 18.69
N TRP A 389 -29.85 21.44 19.09
CA TRP A 389 -29.15 20.23 19.50
C TRP A 389 -28.43 20.45 20.82
N TYR A 390 -28.11 19.36 21.50
CA TYR A 390 -27.36 19.40 22.74
C TYR A 390 -25.86 19.31 22.45
N ASP A 391 -25.11 20.34 22.84
CA ASP A 391 -23.65 20.40 22.79
C ASP A 391 -23.05 20.10 24.19
N PRO A 392 -22.05 19.20 24.32
CA PRO A 392 -21.48 18.83 25.62
C PRO A 392 -20.83 19.97 26.42
N TRP A 393 -20.40 21.05 25.76
CA TRP A 393 -19.75 22.20 26.39
C TRP A 393 -20.70 23.38 26.56
N TYR A 394 -21.68 23.54 25.66
CA TYR A 394 -22.54 24.73 25.62
C TYR A 394 -24.03 24.48 25.93
N GLY A 395 -24.44 23.23 26.18
CA GLY A 395 -25.84 22.87 26.45
C GLY A 395 -26.69 22.89 25.18
N TYR A 396 -27.98 23.21 25.30
CA TYR A 396 -28.85 23.29 24.12
C TYR A 396 -28.53 24.53 23.29
N VAL A 397 -27.96 24.32 22.10
CA VAL A 397 -27.68 25.36 21.11
C VAL A 397 -28.77 25.32 20.05
N CYS A 398 -29.43 26.46 19.83
CA CYS A 398 -30.46 26.62 18.81
C CYS A 398 -29.97 27.56 17.71
N THR A 399 -30.13 27.15 16.45
CA THR A 399 -29.86 27.99 15.27
C THR A 399 -31.03 27.96 14.29
N SER A 400 -31.14 28.96 13.43
CA SER A 400 -32.05 28.92 12.29
C SER A 400 -31.38 28.20 11.12
N TYR A 401 -32.01 27.14 10.62
CA TYR A 401 -31.59 26.39 9.43
C TYR A 401 -32.61 26.60 8.31
N GLN A 402 -32.17 26.93 7.10
CA GLN A 402 -33.04 27.11 5.96
C GLN A 402 -32.90 25.92 5.01
N ASN A 403 -34.01 25.24 4.72
CA ASN A 403 -34.02 24.17 3.73
C ASN A 403 -33.79 24.73 2.34
N THR A 404 -33.04 23.99 1.52
CA THR A 404 -32.66 24.35 0.15
C THR A 404 -33.21 23.30 -0.84
N TYR A 405 -33.13 23.56 -2.15
CA TYR A 405 -33.53 22.57 -3.15
C TYR A 405 -32.38 21.59 -3.41
N THR A 406 -32.53 20.38 -2.91
CA THR A 406 -31.59 19.26 -3.12
C THR A 406 -32.20 18.22 -4.06
N LYS A 407 -31.42 17.70 -5.01
CA LYS A 407 -31.78 16.56 -5.86
C LYS A 407 -30.66 15.55 -5.98
N SER A 408 -31.02 14.31 -6.32
CA SER A 408 -30.08 13.21 -6.56
C SER A 408 -30.22 12.73 -7.99
N TYR A 409 -29.07 12.54 -8.64
CA TYR A 409 -28.98 12.18 -10.04
C TYR A 409 -28.07 10.96 -10.19
N PHE A 410 -28.44 10.06 -11.09
CA PHE A 410 -27.52 9.00 -11.48
C PHE A 410 -26.36 9.60 -12.28
N SER A 411 -25.16 9.08 -12.06
CA SER A 411 -23.96 9.55 -12.73
C SER A 411 -23.08 8.39 -13.15
N TYR A 412 -22.32 8.59 -14.22
CA TYR A 412 -21.28 7.68 -14.66
C TYR A 412 -20.06 8.47 -15.09
N ASN A 413 -18.89 7.87 -14.97
CA ASN A 413 -17.64 8.56 -15.23
C ASN A 413 -16.66 7.68 -16.02
N LEU A 414 -15.78 8.36 -16.76
CA LEU A 414 -14.66 7.76 -17.45
C LEU A 414 -13.46 8.70 -17.31
N GLY A 415 -12.31 8.13 -16.97
CA GLY A 415 -11.08 8.89 -16.78
C GLY A 415 -9.84 8.11 -17.20
N LEU A 416 -8.79 8.86 -17.42
CA LEU A 416 -7.45 8.36 -17.73
C LEU A 416 -6.45 9.03 -16.80
N GLY A 417 -5.44 8.27 -16.39
CA GLY A 417 -4.47 8.77 -15.42
C GLY A 417 -3.18 7.99 -15.39
N ALA A 418 -2.28 8.45 -14.54
CA ALA A 418 -1.05 7.76 -14.20
C ALA A 418 -0.97 7.58 -12.70
N ARG A 419 -0.54 6.39 -12.28
CA ARG A 419 -0.31 6.01 -10.90
C ARG A 419 1.18 5.77 -10.68
N TRP A 420 1.71 6.28 -9.58
CA TRP A 420 3.06 6.03 -9.11
C TRP A 420 3.05 5.46 -7.69
N ASP A 421 3.41 4.19 -7.54
CA ASP A 421 3.65 3.52 -6.27
C ASP A 421 5.06 3.88 -5.78
N VAL A 422 5.15 4.86 -4.88
CA VAL A 422 6.40 5.45 -4.40
C VAL A 422 7.11 4.51 -3.41
N THR A 423 6.34 3.82 -2.56
CA THR A 423 6.82 2.78 -1.64
C THR A 423 5.85 1.59 -1.66
N ALA A 424 6.14 0.51 -0.92
CA ALA A 424 5.16 -0.57 -0.74
C ALA A 424 3.82 -0.08 -0.18
N GLY A 425 3.82 0.91 0.70
CA GLY A 425 2.61 1.42 1.33
C GLY A 425 2.03 2.64 0.63
N PHE A 426 2.86 3.55 0.13
CA PHE A 426 2.42 4.87 -0.31
C PHE A 426 2.41 5.01 -1.83
N PHE A 427 1.36 5.64 -2.36
CA PHE A 427 1.22 5.89 -3.80
C PHE A 427 0.57 7.24 -4.10
N LEU A 428 0.79 7.71 -5.32
CA LEU A 428 0.19 8.91 -5.90
C LEU A 428 -0.56 8.52 -7.18
N ARG A 429 -1.74 9.11 -7.44
CA ARG A 429 -2.43 8.99 -8.74
C ARG A 429 -2.89 10.34 -9.25
N GLY A 430 -2.55 10.69 -10.47
CA GLY A 430 -3.17 11.83 -11.15
C GLY A 430 -4.09 11.32 -12.24
N SER A 431 -5.31 11.86 -12.35
CA SER A 431 -6.20 11.54 -13.47
C SER A 431 -7.05 12.73 -13.90
N VAL A 432 -7.39 12.73 -15.18
CA VAL A 432 -8.39 13.62 -15.77
C VAL A 432 -9.55 12.76 -16.29
N GLY A 433 -10.76 13.28 -16.25
CA GLY A 433 -11.92 12.51 -16.69
C GLY A 433 -13.17 13.34 -16.87
N TRP A 434 -14.19 12.66 -17.39
CA TRP A 434 -15.53 13.16 -17.60
C TRP A 434 -16.49 12.44 -16.68
N GLN A 435 -17.41 13.20 -16.09
CA GLN A 435 -18.53 12.72 -15.33
C GLN A 435 -19.81 13.18 -16.01
N TRP A 436 -20.62 12.22 -16.43
CA TRP A 436 -21.96 12.48 -16.96
C TRP A 436 -22.98 12.35 -15.84
N VAL A 437 -23.89 13.31 -15.76
CA VAL A 437 -24.99 13.33 -14.80
C VAL A 437 -26.30 13.32 -15.58
N ASP A 438 -27.13 12.31 -15.31
CA ASP A 438 -28.44 12.18 -15.92
C ASP A 438 -29.46 13.02 -15.14
N LEU A 439 -29.85 14.16 -15.71
CA LEU A 439 -30.80 15.11 -15.13
C LEU A 439 -32.26 14.74 -15.43
N GLY A 440 -32.52 13.56 -16.01
CA GLY A 440 -33.85 13.08 -16.36
C GLY A 440 -34.43 13.86 -17.55
N GLN A 441 -35.52 14.61 -17.33
CA GLN A 441 -36.21 15.35 -18.40
C GLN A 441 -35.36 16.48 -19.02
N ALA A 442 -34.30 16.92 -18.35
CA ALA A 442 -33.38 17.93 -18.86
C ALA A 442 -32.21 17.34 -19.67
N GLY A 443 -32.16 16.01 -19.85
CA GLY A 443 -31.08 15.33 -20.58
C GLY A 443 -29.85 15.04 -19.72
N THR A 444 -28.77 14.60 -20.36
CA THR A 444 -27.50 14.29 -19.72
C THR A 444 -26.51 15.42 -19.95
N THR A 445 -25.82 15.87 -18.89
CA THR A 445 -24.74 16.86 -18.99
C THR A 445 -23.41 16.26 -18.53
N ASP A 446 -22.30 16.70 -19.12
CA ASP A 446 -20.95 16.23 -18.81
C ASP A 446 -20.10 17.30 -18.11
N PHE A 447 -19.33 16.86 -17.12
CA PHE A 447 -18.39 17.67 -16.36
C PHE A 447 -16.98 17.10 -16.52
N MET A 448 -16.04 17.94 -16.97
CA MET A 448 -14.64 17.56 -17.03
C MET A 448 -13.93 18.00 -15.75
N GLY A 449 -13.04 17.15 -15.23
CA GLY A 449 -12.27 17.48 -14.04
C GLY A 449 -10.97 16.71 -13.91
N GLY A 450 -10.13 17.20 -13.01
CA GLY A 450 -8.89 16.57 -12.57
C GLY A 450 -8.99 16.11 -11.12
N ARG A 451 -8.25 15.06 -10.78
CA ARG A 451 -8.03 14.64 -9.39
C ARG A 451 -6.60 14.18 -9.16
N LEU A 452 -6.14 14.40 -7.94
CA LEU A 452 -4.87 13.89 -7.42
C LEU A 452 -5.19 13.03 -6.19
N ASP A 453 -4.87 11.75 -6.23
CA ASP A 453 -5.05 10.82 -5.12
C ASP A 453 -3.73 10.66 -4.37
N LEU A 454 -3.76 10.94 -3.07
CA LEU A 454 -2.72 10.58 -2.11
C LEU A 454 -3.17 9.32 -1.38
N GLY A 455 -2.49 8.19 -1.62
CA GLY A 455 -2.99 6.89 -1.23
C GLY A 455 -2.05 6.09 -0.34
N TYR A 456 -2.63 5.30 0.57
CA TYR A 456 -1.93 4.27 1.33
C TYR A 456 -2.55 2.89 1.05
N MET A 457 -1.70 1.89 0.85
CA MET A 457 -2.03 0.51 0.57
C MET A 457 -1.52 -0.36 1.72
N PHE A 458 -2.35 -1.29 2.19
CA PHE A 458 -2.01 -2.24 3.27
C PHE A 458 -2.29 -3.68 2.84
#